data_AF-A0A8S3RIG2-F1
#
_entry.id   AF-A0A8S3RIG2-F1
#
_cell.length_a   1.000
_cell.length_b   1.000
_cell.length_c   1.000
_cell.angle_alpha   90.00
_cell.angle_beta   90.00
_cell.angle_gamma   90.00
#
_symmetry.space_group_name_H-M   'P 1'
#
loop_
_entity.id
_entity.type
_entity.pdbx_description
1 polymer ?
#
loop_
_entity_poly.entity_id
_entity_poly.type
_entity_poly.pdbx_seq_one_letter_code
_entity_poly.pdbx_strand_id
1 'polypeptide(L)'
;MEGEDMEQIKKCLLQCERTQIGEDDADMEYARQKIEVLTLRKAIHDARLRKNLGNVESTIKMIKSSKFMNIFLHDIQVLEKFAESLRQLKGFTCDLPRLLDALLELRNRNVPNDVVKNTLAALLVLFGCDVDENEDFEDIQLHCKALAGRLSTQKDSSFKEADARRAQEIMEKYTYEEKQCSTMAAAKLHLWVKDVSKKVLNDFKDDS
;
A
#
# COMPACT_ATOMS: atom_id res chain seq x y z
N MET A 1 13.14 22.15 -6.55
CA MET A 1 12.52 23.13 -5.63
C MET A 1 12.80 22.81 -4.16
N GLU A 2 11.98 22.05 -3.40
CA GLU A 2 12.17 21.97 -1.93
C GLU A 2 13.53 21.39 -1.45
N GLY A 3 14.13 20.48 -2.23
CA GLY A 3 15.46 19.92 -1.92
C GLY A 3 16.63 20.87 -2.18
N GLU A 4 16.52 21.75 -3.18
CA GLU A 4 17.55 22.75 -3.50
C GLU A 4 17.54 23.87 -2.46
N ASP A 5 16.36 24.30 -2.02
CA ASP A 5 16.19 25.29 -0.96
C ASP A 5 16.78 24.80 0.38
N MET A 6 16.60 23.52 0.73
CA MET A 6 17.15 22.95 1.96
C MET A 6 18.69 22.93 1.95
N GLU A 7 19.31 22.55 0.83
CA GLU A 7 20.77 22.51 0.70
C GLU A 7 21.38 23.91 0.68
N GLN A 8 20.68 24.88 0.09
CA GLN A 8 21.13 26.28 0.08
C GLN A 8 21.07 26.90 1.48
N ILE A 9 20.00 26.65 2.25
CA ILE A 9 19.90 27.13 3.64
C ILE A 9 20.96 26.46 4.54
N LYS A 10 21.23 25.16 4.37
CA LYS A 10 22.31 24.46 5.11
C LYS A 10 23.69 25.07 4.83
N LYS A 11 23.99 25.38 3.56
CA LYS A 11 25.26 26.01 3.17
C LYS A 11 25.41 27.40 3.80
N CYS A 12 24.35 28.20 3.80
CA CYS A 12 24.36 29.52 4.44
C CYS A 12 24.57 29.41 5.95
N LEU A 13 23.90 28.49 6.65
CA LEU A 13 24.10 28.26 8.09
C LEU A 13 25.55 27.85 8.42
N LEU A 14 26.11 26.89 7.67
CA LEU A 14 27.50 26.47 7.83
C LEU A 14 28.49 27.63 7.61
N GLN A 15 28.17 28.56 6.71
CA GLN A 15 29.00 29.74 6.47
C GLN A 15 28.88 30.75 7.62
N CYS A 16 27.68 30.97 8.15
CA CYS A 16 27.44 31.84 9.30
C CYS A 16 28.12 31.32 10.59
N GLU A 17 28.06 30.00 10.82
CA GLU A 17 28.75 29.32 11.94
C GLU A 17 30.28 29.50 11.82
N ARG A 18 30.84 29.41 10.60
CA ARG A 18 32.27 29.64 10.35
C ARG A 18 32.71 31.08 10.57
N THR A 19 31.81 32.05 10.36
CA THR A 19 32.09 33.48 10.55
C THR A 19 31.88 33.97 11.99
N GLN A 20 31.54 33.07 12.94
CA GLN A 20 31.28 33.41 14.35
C GLN A 20 30.21 34.49 14.53
N ILE A 21 29.17 34.49 13.67
CA ILE A 21 27.95 35.25 13.94
C ILE A 21 27.34 34.64 15.22
N GLY A 22 27.04 35.49 16.22
CA GLY A 22 26.67 35.05 17.57
C GLY A 22 25.53 34.03 17.56
N GLU A 23 25.60 33.04 18.46
CA GLU A 23 24.60 31.97 18.57
C GLU A 23 23.17 32.49 18.85
N ASP A 24 23.03 33.73 19.33
CA ASP A 24 21.76 34.41 19.65
C ASP A 24 21.14 35.19 18.47
N ASP A 25 21.62 34.99 17.24
CA ASP A 25 21.04 35.62 16.06
C ASP A 25 19.67 35.01 15.72
N ALA A 26 18.62 35.83 15.74
CA ALA A 26 17.25 35.42 15.49
C ALA A 26 17.04 34.82 14.07
N ASP A 27 17.82 35.27 13.09
CA ASP A 27 17.76 34.76 11.71
C ASP A 27 18.40 33.37 11.61
N MET A 28 19.43 33.10 12.42
CA MET A 28 20.05 31.78 12.54
C MET A 28 19.07 30.76 13.16
N GLU A 29 18.40 31.13 14.24
CA GLU A 29 17.39 30.26 14.86
C GLU A 29 16.21 30.03 13.91
N TYR A 30 15.74 31.07 13.19
CA TYR A 30 14.71 30.92 12.17
C TYR A 30 15.13 29.96 11.04
N ALA A 31 16.36 30.08 10.54
CA ALA A 31 16.89 29.19 9.50
C ALA A 31 17.01 27.74 9.98
N ARG A 32 17.46 27.51 11.24
CA ARG A 32 17.48 26.17 11.86
C ARG A 32 16.08 25.57 11.95
N GLN A 33 15.11 26.34 12.44
CA GLN A 33 13.70 25.92 12.51
C GLN A 33 13.13 25.58 11.13
N LYS A 34 13.43 26.40 10.11
CA LYS A 34 12.98 26.17 8.74
C LYS A 34 13.54 24.87 8.16
N ILE A 35 14.82 24.55 8.39
CA ILE A 35 15.41 23.27 7.98
C ILE A 35 14.70 22.10 8.68
N GLU A 36 14.46 22.20 9.98
CA GLU A 36 13.80 21.13 10.73
C GLU A 36 12.40 20.86 10.18
N VAL A 37 11.60 21.90 9.93
CA VAL A 37 10.27 21.78 9.29
C VAL A 37 10.37 21.14 7.90
N LEU A 38 11.30 21.58 7.05
CA LEU A 38 11.49 21.02 5.71
C LEU A 38 11.95 19.54 5.76
N THR A 39 12.78 19.19 6.74
CA THR A 39 13.24 17.82 6.97
C THR A 39 12.08 16.92 7.37
N LEU A 40 11.21 17.38 8.28
CA LEU A 40 10.01 16.66 8.67
C LEU A 40 9.04 16.47 7.49
N ARG A 41 8.83 17.51 6.66
CA ARG A 41 8.02 17.40 5.43
C ARG A 41 8.55 16.36 4.47
N LYS A 42 9.86 16.39 4.22
CA LYS A 42 10.52 15.38 3.37
C LYS A 42 10.35 13.97 3.94
N ALA A 43 10.52 13.80 5.25
CA ALA A 43 10.33 12.50 5.89
C ALA A 43 8.88 11.99 5.79
N ILE A 44 7.88 12.87 5.94
CA ILE A 44 6.46 12.52 5.72
C ILE A 44 6.24 12.04 4.28
N HIS A 45 6.79 12.78 3.31
CA HIS A 45 6.70 12.42 1.90
C HIS A 45 7.37 11.06 1.61
N ASP A 46 8.60 10.88 2.07
CA ASP A 46 9.36 9.64 1.89
C ASP A 46 8.69 8.45 2.59
N ALA A 47 8.09 8.64 3.77
CA ALA A 47 7.36 7.60 4.49
C ALA A 47 6.11 7.15 3.72
N ARG A 48 5.40 8.09 3.09
CA ARG A 48 4.25 7.78 2.21
C ARG A 48 4.68 7.04 0.94
N LEU A 49 5.83 7.39 0.37
CA LEU A 49 6.34 6.75 -0.86
C LEU A 49 6.92 5.35 -0.62
N ARG A 50 7.71 5.17 0.44
CA ARG A 50 8.41 3.91 0.71
C ARG A 50 7.51 2.83 1.30
N LYS A 51 6.32 3.20 1.79
CA LYS A 51 5.25 2.29 2.27
C LYS A 51 5.71 1.17 3.22
N ASN A 52 6.79 1.41 3.96
CA ASN A 52 7.38 0.48 4.91
C ASN A 52 6.91 0.83 6.32
N LEU A 53 6.29 -0.12 7.01
CA LEU A 53 5.73 0.11 8.34
C LEU A 53 6.75 0.70 9.33
N GLY A 54 7.98 0.17 9.37
CA GLY A 54 9.02 0.69 10.26
C GLY A 54 9.42 2.13 9.94
N ASN A 55 9.51 2.48 8.65
CA ASN A 55 9.78 3.85 8.22
C ASN A 55 8.63 4.80 8.57
N VAL A 56 7.38 4.36 8.40
CA VAL A 56 6.20 5.16 8.76
C VAL A 56 6.14 5.38 10.28
N GLU A 57 6.32 4.32 11.08
CA GLU A 57 6.30 4.41 12.54
C GLU A 57 7.44 5.26 13.10
N SER A 58 8.66 5.12 12.56
CA SER A 58 9.79 5.97 12.95
C SER A 58 9.57 7.44 12.59
N THR A 59 8.96 7.72 11.44
CA THR A 59 8.60 9.08 11.00
C THR A 59 7.55 9.70 11.92
N ILE A 60 6.49 8.95 12.28
CA ILE A 60 5.48 9.41 13.25
C ILE A 60 6.15 9.74 14.59
N LYS A 61 7.02 8.85 15.09
CA LYS A 61 7.75 9.06 16.35
C LYS A 61 8.60 10.33 16.29
N MET A 62 9.35 10.51 15.19
CA MET A 62 10.20 11.69 14.97
C MET A 62 9.39 13.00 15.00
N ILE A 63 8.25 13.05 14.30
CA ILE A 63 7.39 14.26 14.28
C ILE A 63 6.79 14.52 15.67
N LYS A 64 6.29 13.48 16.36
CA LYS A 64 5.74 13.61 17.72
C LYS A 64 6.76 14.06 18.75
N SER A 65 8.04 13.72 18.56
CA SER A 65 9.13 14.22 19.42
C SER A 65 9.61 15.63 19.07
N SER A 66 9.17 16.19 17.93
CA SER A 66 9.59 17.53 17.51
C SER A 66 8.75 18.63 18.17
N LYS A 67 9.33 19.83 18.29
CA LYS A 67 8.60 21.04 18.72
C LYS A 67 7.48 21.46 17.75
N PHE A 68 7.47 20.89 16.55
CA PHE A 68 6.52 21.19 15.47
C PHE A 68 5.34 20.23 15.37
N MET A 69 5.17 19.31 16.33
CA MET A 69 4.07 18.32 16.33
C MET A 69 2.71 18.94 16.00
N ASN A 70 2.38 20.09 16.59
CA ASN A 70 1.09 20.75 16.39
C ASN A 70 0.86 21.21 14.94
N ILE A 71 1.93 21.54 14.21
CA ILE A 71 1.86 21.93 12.79
C ILE A 71 1.53 20.72 11.92
N PHE A 72 2.01 19.54 12.30
CA PHE A 72 1.89 18.29 11.55
C PHE A 72 0.80 17.36 12.08
N LEU A 73 -0.13 17.86 12.92
CA LEU A 73 -1.14 17.02 13.57
C LEU A 73 -1.99 16.24 12.55
N HIS A 74 -2.39 16.89 11.46
CA HIS A 74 -3.14 16.25 10.39
C HIS A 74 -2.31 15.16 9.69
N ASP A 75 -1.04 15.46 9.36
CA ASP A 75 -0.15 14.49 8.71
C ASP A 75 0.14 13.27 9.60
N ILE A 76 0.27 13.47 10.92
CA ILE A 76 0.38 12.40 11.90
C ILE A 76 -0.84 11.49 11.82
N GLN A 77 -2.06 12.04 11.84
CA GLN A 77 -3.29 11.24 11.76
C GLN A 77 -3.38 10.42 10.46
N VAL A 78 -2.96 11.02 9.34
CA VAL A 78 -2.91 10.33 8.04
C VAL A 78 -1.89 9.19 8.08
N LEU A 79 -0.68 9.44 8.59
CA LEU A 79 0.37 8.43 8.70
C LEU A 79 -0.01 7.32 9.70
N GLU A 80 -0.72 7.62 10.78
CA GLU A 80 -1.22 6.63 11.74
C GLU A 80 -2.25 5.70 11.11
N LYS A 81 -3.22 6.24 10.36
CA LYS A 81 -4.16 5.43 9.58
C LYS A 81 -3.43 4.55 8.55
N PHE A 82 -2.38 5.10 7.92
CA PHE A 82 -1.56 4.37 6.96
C PHE A 82 -0.71 3.28 7.63
N ALA A 83 -0.14 3.53 8.81
CA ALA A 83 0.57 2.53 9.61
C ALA A 83 -0.36 1.40 10.03
N GLU A 84 -1.57 1.73 10.47
CA GLU A 84 -2.58 0.74 10.85
C GLU A 84 -2.98 -0.14 9.67
N SER A 85 -3.18 0.48 8.51
CA SER A 85 -3.39 -0.20 7.24
C SER A 85 -2.25 -1.18 6.91
N LEU A 86 -0.99 -0.78 7.13
CA LEU A 86 0.18 -1.64 6.92
C LEU A 86 0.30 -2.77 7.96
N ARG A 87 -0.07 -2.53 9.22
CA ARG A 87 -0.11 -3.57 10.26
C ARG A 87 -1.13 -4.65 9.94
N GLN A 88 -2.32 -4.24 9.51
CA GLN A 88 -3.37 -5.16 9.07
C GLN A 88 -2.92 -6.04 7.90
N LEU A 89 -2.08 -5.50 7.02
CA LEU A 89 -1.50 -6.26 5.90
C LEU A 89 -0.37 -7.19 6.34
N LYS A 90 0.53 -6.75 7.23
CA LYS A 90 1.65 -7.57 7.73
C LYS A 90 1.18 -8.81 8.52
N GLY A 91 0.02 -8.72 9.17
CA GLY A 91 -0.63 -9.83 9.88
C GLY A 91 -1.72 -10.56 9.07
N PHE A 92 -1.83 -10.30 7.76
CA PHE A 92 -2.90 -10.85 6.94
C PHE A 92 -2.63 -12.31 6.59
N THR A 93 -3.08 -13.23 7.45
CA THR A 93 -3.39 -14.61 7.08
C THR A 93 -4.88 -14.65 6.72
N CYS A 94 -5.23 -14.73 5.44
CA CYS A 94 -6.65 -14.70 5.07
C CYS A 94 -7.28 -16.09 5.24
N ASP A 95 -8.26 -16.16 6.14
CA ASP A 95 -9.27 -17.21 6.13
C ASP A 95 -10.38 -16.85 5.12
N LEU A 96 -11.04 -17.84 4.53
CA LEU A 96 -12.14 -17.69 3.56
C LEU A 96 -13.20 -16.63 3.94
N PRO A 97 -13.64 -16.48 5.21
CA PRO A 97 -14.61 -15.45 5.59
C PRO A 97 -14.12 -14.02 5.33
N ARG A 98 -12.84 -13.73 5.59
CA ARG A 98 -12.26 -12.40 5.35
C ARG A 98 -12.07 -12.11 3.86
N LEU A 99 -11.93 -13.17 3.05
CA LEU A 99 -11.91 -13.07 1.59
C LEU A 99 -13.27 -12.63 1.05
N LEU A 100 -14.35 -13.19 1.61
CA LEU A 100 -15.72 -12.86 1.23
C LEU A 100 -16.02 -11.38 1.49
N ASP A 101 -15.64 -10.84 2.64
CA ASP A 101 -15.84 -9.42 2.95
C ASP A 101 -15.14 -8.49 1.94
N ALA A 102 -13.88 -8.80 1.60
CA ALA A 102 -13.12 -8.04 0.62
C ALA A 102 -13.73 -8.15 -0.80
N LEU A 103 -14.19 -9.34 -1.18
CA LEU A 103 -14.88 -9.57 -2.45
C LEU A 103 -16.19 -8.76 -2.53
N LEU A 104 -17.00 -8.77 -1.47
CA LEU A 104 -18.26 -8.04 -1.41
C LEU A 104 -18.02 -6.52 -1.48
N GLU A 105 -17.00 -6.01 -0.80
CA GLU A 105 -16.63 -4.59 -0.85
C GLU A 105 -16.25 -4.14 -2.26
N LEU A 106 -15.38 -4.89 -2.95
CA LEU A 106 -14.93 -4.53 -4.29
C LEU A 106 -16.04 -4.67 -5.34
N ARG A 107 -16.84 -5.74 -5.25
CA ARG A 107 -17.94 -6.00 -6.19
C ARG A 107 -18.97 -4.89 -6.17
N ASN A 108 -19.32 -4.36 -4.99
CA ASN A 108 -20.43 -3.39 -4.87
C ASN A 108 -20.05 -1.95 -5.29
N ARG A 109 -18.91 -1.75 -5.95
CA ARG A 109 -18.50 -0.43 -6.45
C ARG A 109 -19.26 -0.08 -7.74
N ASN A 110 -19.61 1.19 -7.91
CA ASN A 110 -20.30 1.66 -9.12
C ASN A 110 -19.33 1.98 -10.26
N VAL A 111 -18.10 2.41 -9.94
CA VAL A 111 -17.04 2.71 -10.91
C VAL A 111 -15.74 2.12 -10.38
N PRO A 112 -15.33 0.92 -10.83
CA PRO A 112 -14.05 0.36 -10.45
C PRO A 112 -12.93 1.12 -11.16
N ASN A 113 -11.76 1.19 -10.56
CA ASN A 113 -10.54 1.43 -11.32
C ASN A 113 -10.00 0.10 -11.87
N ASP A 114 -9.12 0.17 -12.87
CA ASP A 114 -8.59 -1.01 -13.53
C ASP A 114 -7.90 -1.97 -12.57
N VAL A 115 -7.29 -1.42 -11.52
CA VAL A 115 -6.64 -2.16 -10.44
C VAL A 115 -7.64 -3.07 -9.70
N VAL A 116 -8.86 -2.58 -9.43
CA VAL A 116 -9.94 -3.38 -8.85
C VAL A 116 -10.44 -4.43 -9.83
N LYS A 117 -10.65 -4.06 -11.11
CA LYS A 117 -11.07 -5.03 -12.15
C LYS A 117 -10.06 -6.17 -12.27
N ASN A 118 -8.78 -5.84 -12.37
CA ASN A 118 -7.67 -6.79 -12.47
C ASN A 118 -7.57 -7.72 -11.25
N THR A 119 -7.73 -7.18 -10.04
CA THR A 119 -7.69 -7.97 -8.79
C THR A 119 -8.84 -8.96 -8.73
N LEU A 120 -10.04 -8.55 -9.14
CA LEU A 120 -11.21 -9.42 -9.19
C LEU A 120 -11.10 -10.47 -10.30
N ALA A 121 -10.62 -10.09 -11.49
CA ALA A 121 -10.40 -11.02 -12.59
C ALA A 121 -9.39 -12.11 -12.20
N ALA A 122 -8.26 -11.75 -11.59
CA ALA A 122 -7.28 -12.71 -11.10
C ALA A 122 -7.86 -13.67 -10.04
N LEU A 123 -8.69 -13.15 -9.13
CA LEU A 123 -9.40 -13.98 -8.15
C LEU A 123 -10.34 -14.97 -8.86
N LEU A 124 -11.17 -14.49 -9.78
CA LEU A 124 -12.12 -15.33 -10.51
C LEU A 124 -11.42 -16.43 -11.30
N VAL A 125 -10.34 -16.09 -12.00
CA VAL A 125 -9.50 -17.06 -12.72
C VAL A 125 -8.92 -18.10 -11.78
N LEU A 126 -8.40 -17.71 -10.62
CA LEU A 126 -7.88 -18.65 -9.63
C LEU A 126 -8.95 -19.66 -9.18
N PHE A 127 -10.23 -19.25 -9.12
CA PHE A 127 -11.37 -20.12 -8.80
C PHE A 127 -11.93 -20.89 -10.01
N GLY A 128 -11.23 -20.87 -11.14
CA GLY A 128 -11.56 -21.59 -12.38
C GLY A 128 -12.68 -20.96 -13.19
N CYS A 129 -12.97 -19.66 -12.98
CA CYS A 129 -13.87 -18.92 -13.85
C CYS A 129 -13.11 -18.45 -15.09
N ASP A 130 -13.68 -18.65 -16.27
CA ASP A 130 -13.13 -18.12 -17.51
C ASP A 130 -13.57 -16.66 -17.65
N VAL A 131 -12.65 -15.75 -17.33
CA VAL A 131 -12.86 -14.30 -17.30
C VAL A 131 -11.80 -13.65 -18.16
N ASP A 132 -12.23 -12.81 -19.10
CA ASP A 132 -11.31 -11.95 -19.87
C ASP A 132 -10.92 -10.72 -19.03
N GLU A 133 -9.70 -10.24 -19.21
CA GLU A 133 -9.24 -9.02 -18.54
C GLU A 133 -9.90 -7.75 -19.09
N ASN A 134 -10.41 -7.83 -20.33
CA ASN A 134 -11.13 -6.77 -21.02
C ASN A 134 -12.65 -6.84 -20.79
N GLU A 135 -13.12 -7.79 -20.00
CA GLU A 135 -14.54 -8.00 -19.74
C GLU A 135 -15.16 -6.77 -19.03
N ASP A 136 -16.43 -6.52 -19.32
CA ASP A 136 -17.15 -5.42 -18.70
C ASP A 136 -17.29 -5.65 -17.20
N PHE A 137 -17.29 -4.56 -16.44
CA PHE A 137 -17.30 -4.71 -14.99
C PHE A 137 -18.57 -5.36 -14.46
N GLU A 138 -19.70 -5.16 -15.15
CA GLU A 138 -20.98 -5.79 -14.80
C GLU A 138 -20.88 -7.32 -14.88
N ASP A 139 -20.15 -7.85 -15.86
CA ASP A 139 -19.91 -9.29 -16.01
C ASP A 139 -18.99 -9.80 -14.90
N ILE A 140 -17.90 -9.08 -14.62
CA ILE A 140 -17.02 -9.38 -13.46
C ILE A 140 -17.83 -9.40 -12.16
N GLN A 141 -18.77 -8.47 -11.97
CA GLN A 141 -19.65 -8.42 -10.80
C GLN A 141 -20.58 -9.65 -10.73
N LEU A 142 -21.11 -10.11 -11.87
CA LEU A 142 -21.93 -11.30 -11.97
C LEU A 142 -21.14 -12.55 -11.54
N HIS A 143 -19.92 -12.71 -12.05
CA HIS A 143 -19.01 -13.78 -11.67
C HIS A 143 -18.68 -13.73 -10.18
N CYS A 144 -18.41 -12.54 -9.63
CA CYS A 144 -18.16 -12.35 -8.20
C CYS A 144 -19.37 -12.74 -7.34
N LYS A 145 -20.60 -12.49 -7.80
CA LYS A 145 -21.83 -12.90 -7.10
C LYS A 145 -21.96 -14.43 -7.06
N ALA A 146 -21.67 -15.11 -8.16
CA ALA A 146 -21.65 -16.57 -8.20
C ALA A 146 -20.54 -17.15 -7.30
N LEU A 147 -19.34 -16.56 -7.34
CA LEU A 147 -18.21 -16.96 -6.49
C LEU A 147 -18.51 -16.78 -5.01
N ALA A 148 -19.12 -15.66 -4.60
CA ALA A 148 -19.50 -15.42 -3.20
C ALA A 148 -20.42 -16.52 -2.64
N GLY A 149 -21.33 -17.06 -3.46
CA GLY A 149 -22.18 -18.19 -3.07
C GLY A 149 -21.41 -19.52 -2.96
N ARG A 150 -20.30 -19.68 -3.68
CA ARG A 150 -19.45 -20.88 -3.65
C ARG A 150 -18.42 -20.83 -2.52
N LEU A 151 -17.86 -19.65 -2.22
CA LEU A 151 -16.83 -19.44 -1.19
C LEU A 151 -17.27 -19.89 0.20
N SER A 152 -18.57 -19.81 0.52
CA SER A 152 -19.11 -20.32 1.79
C SER A 152 -19.07 -21.85 1.91
N THR A 153 -18.84 -22.57 0.81
CA THR A 153 -18.93 -24.04 0.72
C THR A 153 -17.67 -24.73 0.18
N GLN A 154 -16.70 -23.97 -0.33
CA GLN A 154 -15.53 -24.49 -1.01
C GLN A 154 -14.41 -24.84 -0.02
N LYS A 155 -13.82 -26.04 -0.16
CA LYS A 155 -12.61 -26.46 0.57
C LYS A 155 -11.36 -26.10 -0.25
N ASP A 156 -10.29 -25.70 0.44
CA ASP A 156 -9.03 -25.15 -0.11
C ASP A 156 -8.26 -26.03 -1.13
N SER A 157 -8.70 -27.26 -1.40
CA SER A 157 -7.91 -28.30 -2.07
C SER A 157 -8.23 -28.51 -3.57
N SER A 158 -8.61 -27.48 -4.33
CA SER A 158 -9.09 -27.66 -5.72
C SER A 158 -8.55 -26.68 -6.77
N PHE A 159 -7.48 -25.95 -6.47
CA PHE A 159 -6.88 -25.02 -7.44
C PHE A 159 -6.05 -25.77 -8.49
N LYS A 160 -6.20 -25.39 -9.77
CA LYS A 160 -5.42 -25.95 -10.87
C LYS A 160 -4.16 -25.11 -11.10
N GLU A 161 -3.07 -25.76 -11.52
CA GLU A 161 -1.81 -25.07 -11.84
C GLU A 161 -1.99 -23.99 -12.92
N ALA A 162 -2.73 -24.32 -13.99
CA ALA A 162 -2.98 -23.40 -15.10
C ALA A 162 -3.71 -22.13 -14.66
N ASP A 163 -4.70 -22.28 -13.78
CA ASP A 163 -5.50 -21.18 -13.22
C ASP A 163 -4.64 -20.30 -12.29
N ALA A 164 -3.80 -20.93 -11.46
CA ALA A 164 -2.84 -20.21 -10.60
C ALA A 164 -1.80 -19.41 -11.40
N ARG A 165 -1.31 -19.96 -12.52
CA ARG A 165 -0.37 -19.28 -13.42
C ARG A 165 -1.02 -18.09 -14.11
N ARG A 166 -2.20 -18.28 -14.70
CA ARG A 166 -2.97 -17.20 -15.35
C ARG A 166 -3.34 -16.10 -14.35
N ALA A 167 -3.73 -16.46 -13.13
CA ALA A 167 -3.99 -15.49 -12.06
C ALA A 167 -2.74 -14.67 -11.70
N GLN A 168 -1.55 -15.27 -11.69
CA GLN A 168 -0.29 -14.55 -11.50
C GLN A 168 0.00 -13.56 -12.62
N GLU A 169 -0.15 -13.98 -13.88
CA GLU A 169 0.08 -13.13 -15.06
C GLU A 169 -0.83 -11.89 -15.06
N ILE A 170 -2.12 -12.09 -14.78
CA ILE A 170 -3.09 -10.99 -14.61
C ILE A 170 -2.59 -10.04 -13.52
N MET A 171 -2.08 -10.60 -12.42
CA MET A 171 -1.64 -9.82 -11.26
C MET A 171 -0.34 -9.04 -11.48
N GLU A 172 0.48 -9.40 -12.45
CA GLU A 172 1.72 -8.69 -12.77
C GLU A 172 1.50 -7.38 -13.53
N LYS A 173 0.32 -7.19 -14.13
CA LYS A 173 -0.02 -5.95 -14.85
C LYS A 173 0.03 -4.68 -14.01
N TYR A 174 -0.22 -4.80 -12.71
CA TYR A 174 -0.16 -3.70 -11.76
C TYR A 174 0.67 -4.12 -10.56
N THR A 175 1.55 -3.21 -10.16
CA THR A 175 2.38 -3.39 -8.97
C THR A 175 1.52 -3.51 -7.71
N TYR A 176 2.08 -4.16 -6.68
CA TYR A 176 1.40 -4.24 -5.39
C TYR A 176 1.15 -2.84 -4.81
N GLU A 177 2.05 -1.90 -5.10
CA GLU A 177 2.00 -0.51 -4.69
C GLU A 177 0.80 0.23 -5.29
N GLU A 178 0.46 -0.04 -6.55
CA GLU A 178 -0.73 0.50 -7.24
C GLU A 178 -2.02 -0.13 -6.68
N LYS A 179 -1.99 -1.43 -6.35
CA LYS A 179 -3.10 -2.17 -5.72
C LYS A 179 -3.46 -1.64 -4.33
N GLN A 180 -2.44 -1.34 -3.53
CA GLN A 180 -2.61 -0.77 -2.21
C GLN A 180 -3.12 0.68 -2.23
N CYS A 181 -2.72 1.46 -3.24
CA CYS A 181 -3.22 2.83 -3.41
C CYS A 181 -4.68 2.89 -3.87
N SER A 182 -5.19 1.82 -4.48
CA SER A 182 -6.58 1.72 -4.90
C SER A 182 -7.51 1.51 -3.70
N THR A 183 -7.41 0.36 -3.01
CA THR A 183 -8.23 0.04 -1.85
C THR A 183 -7.55 -0.99 -0.94
N MET A 184 -7.93 -1.01 0.33
CA MET A 184 -7.47 -2.03 1.28
C MET A 184 -7.96 -3.44 0.89
N ALA A 185 -9.21 -3.56 0.42
CA ALA A 185 -9.76 -4.83 -0.04
C ALA A 185 -9.00 -5.40 -1.26
N ALA A 186 -8.60 -4.56 -2.22
CA ALA A 186 -7.80 -4.96 -3.37
C ALA A 186 -6.40 -5.44 -2.94
N ALA A 187 -5.76 -4.73 -2.00
CA ALA A 187 -4.47 -5.15 -1.46
C ALA A 187 -4.55 -6.52 -0.77
N LYS A 188 -5.59 -6.74 0.04
CA LYS A 188 -5.85 -8.01 0.74
C LYS A 188 -6.07 -9.17 -0.22
N LEU A 189 -6.98 -9.01 -1.19
CA LEU A 189 -7.21 -10.02 -2.23
C LEU A 189 -5.95 -10.29 -3.04
N HIS A 190 -5.15 -9.26 -3.32
CA HIS A 190 -3.91 -9.45 -4.06
C HIS A 190 -2.88 -10.30 -3.34
N LEU A 191 -2.64 -10.01 -2.07
CA LEU A 191 -1.74 -10.83 -1.26
C LEU A 191 -2.23 -12.28 -1.21
N TRP A 192 -3.53 -12.48 -1.02
CA TRP A 192 -4.09 -13.83 -0.94
C TRP A 192 -3.94 -14.61 -2.26
N VAL A 193 -4.36 -14.01 -3.39
CA VAL A 193 -4.23 -14.65 -4.72
C VAL A 193 -2.76 -14.98 -5.00
N LYS A 194 -1.84 -14.08 -4.67
CA LYS A 194 -0.40 -14.28 -4.84
C LYS A 194 0.13 -15.43 -3.98
N ASP A 195 -0.26 -15.49 -2.71
CA ASP A 195 0.19 -16.53 -1.77
C ASP A 195 -0.37 -17.90 -2.13
N VAL A 196 -1.66 -17.98 -2.49
CA VAL A 196 -2.29 -19.24 -2.95
C VAL A 196 -1.66 -19.70 -4.25
N SER A 197 -1.51 -18.81 -5.24
CA SER A 197 -0.91 -19.18 -6.53
C SER A 197 0.53 -19.68 -6.35
N LYS A 198 1.32 -19.03 -5.48
CA LYS A 198 2.67 -19.51 -5.16
C LYS A 198 2.69 -20.87 -4.49
N LYS A 199 1.78 -21.14 -3.54
CA LYS A 199 1.67 -22.46 -2.89
C LYS A 199 1.35 -23.54 -3.92
N VAL A 200 0.30 -23.33 -4.71
CA VAL A 200 -0.11 -24.25 -5.78
C VAL A 200 1.06 -24.53 -6.73
N LEU A 201 1.72 -23.49 -7.24
CA LEU A 201 2.84 -23.64 -8.18
C LEU A 201 4.08 -24.30 -7.56
N ASN A 202 4.27 -24.23 -6.25
CA ASN A 202 5.36 -24.92 -5.57
C ASN A 202 5.01 -26.40 -5.31
N ASP A 203 3.78 -26.68 -4.89
CA ASP A 203 3.30 -28.06 -4.67
C ASP A 203 3.42 -28.88 -5.97
N PHE A 204 3.08 -28.30 -7.12
CA PHE A 204 3.26 -28.96 -8.43
C PHE A 204 4.72 -29.12 -8.87
N LYS A 205 5.65 -28.27 -8.37
CA LYS A 205 7.08 -28.42 -8.65
C LYS A 205 7.74 -29.51 -7.82
N ASP A 206 7.24 -29.73 -6.61
CA ASP A 206 7.75 -30.78 -5.71
C ASP A 206 7.20 -32.18 -6.10
N ASP A 207 6.09 -32.22 -6.84
CA ASP A 207 5.47 -33.45 -7.39
C ASP A 207 5.97 -33.83 -8.81
N SER A 208 6.84 -33.01 -9.44
CA SER A 208 7.38 -33.21 -10.81
C SER A 208 8.84 -33.70 -10.81
#